data_AF-B7GDX2-F1
#
_entry.id   AF-B7GDX2-F1
#
_cell.length_a   1.000
_cell.length_b   1.000
_cell.length_c   1.000
_cell.angle_alpha   90.00
_cell.angle_beta   90.00
_cell.angle_gamma   90.00
#
_symmetry.space_group_name_H-M   'P 1'
#
loop_
_entity.id
_entity.type
_entity.pdbx_description
1 polymer ?
#
loop_
_entity_poly.entity_id
_entity_poly.type
_entity_poly.pdbx_seq_one_letter_code
_entity_poly.pdbx_strand_id
1 'polypeptide(L)'
;MIRLAILVLRALCIGHLSIGSSLAMRAPDMPPLPEVSISGHHTSDYTAKQNHPTSYVSSPSFKGPLKASKTIGYSSSEVSLRTRLAQYVAENDTNLPFLRKPFRSASVTSPPPLVASERPSTQMILNAILQQLVAHNAPIDAKEVMESTEFYLSLRKRIGAPLQIVDACAGHGLTGLLFAAGNPGLQRLHVNLVDAREPASFAVLRDLMTDVCPWIRDRVTYHAQPIQEYATSMRDKGTSRDRNAPTAVIGTHACGSLTDEVLHLATEALEAASVAVLPCCYTGMAKTVPYGVQRAHGVAWAADLRRSFWLAEQGYHVDFACIPSEITPMNRILIAEKRKMDKYTAQNKR
;
A
#
# COMPACT_ATOMS: atom_id res chain seq x y z
N MET A 1 17.53 24.47 -61.42
CA MET A 1 16.81 23.58 -60.47
C MET A 1 17.70 23.45 -59.25
N ILE A 2 17.51 24.11 -58.10
CA ILE A 2 16.30 24.48 -57.36
C ILE A 2 16.56 25.87 -56.75
N ARG A 3 15.96 26.89 -57.37
CA ARG A 3 15.68 28.22 -56.81
C ARG A 3 14.16 28.36 -56.88
N LEU A 4 13.43 27.69 -56.00
CA LEU A 4 11.97 27.80 -55.88
C LEU A 4 11.51 27.08 -54.60
N ALA A 5 11.35 27.82 -53.50
CA ALA A 5 10.50 27.50 -52.32
C ALA A 5 10.86 28.32 -51.05
N ILE A 6 11.35 29.57 -51.19
CA ILE A 6 11.55 30.51 -50.07
C ILE A 6 10.38 31.53 -49.99
N LEU A 7 9.19 31.20 -50.51
CA LEU A 7 8.17 32.22 -50.79
C LEU A 7 6.72 31.81 -50.50
N VAL A 8 6.45 31.10 -49.38
CA VAL A 8 5.06 30.76 -48.99
C VAL A 8 4.72 30.98 -47.50
N LEU A 9 5.59 31.52 -46.65
CA LEU A 9 5.25 31.70 -45.21
C LEU A 9 5.46 33.11 -44.66
N ARG A 10 5.14 34.14 -45.47
CA ARG A 10 4.97 35.53 -45.03
C ARG A 10 3.91 36.25 -45.88
N ALA A 11 2.63 36.01 -45.60
CA ALA A 11 1.53 36.94 -45.91
C ALA A 11 0.16 36.35 -45.52
N LEU A 12 -0.16 36.37 -44.22
CA LEU A 12 -1.54 36.52 -43.71
C LEU A 12 -1.38 37.42 -42.47
N CYS A 13 -1.39 38.75 -42.67
CA CYS A 13 -2.56 39.61 -42.41
C CYS A 13 -3.11 39.35 -40.99
N ILE A 14 -2.58 40.04 -39.98
CA ILE A 14 -3.03 41.37 -39.52
C ILE A 14 -4.54 41.37 -39.28
N GLY A 15 -4.90 41.04 -38.03
CA GLY A 15 -6.21 41.30 -37.44
C GLY A 15 -5.98 41.88 -36.04
N HIS A 16 -6.21 43.18 -35.90
CA HIS A 16 -6.45 43.87 -34.63
C HIS A 16 -7.40 43.08 -33.73
N LEU A 17 -7.15 42.99 -32.42
CA LEU A 17 -8.18 43.28 -31.40
C LEU A 17 -7.62 43.19 -29.96
N SER A 18 -7.82 44.32 -29.26
CA SER A 18 -8.13 44.48 -27.83
C SER A 18 -7.13 44.08 -26.75
N ILE A 19 -6.52 45.12 -26.17
CA ILE A 19 -5.99 45.12 -24.80
C ILE A 19 -7.20 45.08 -23.85
N GLY A 20 -7.50 43.89 -23.34
CA GLY A 20 -8.51 43.64 -22.33
C GLY A 20 -7.93 43.77 -20.93
N SER A 21 -8.56 44.61 -20.14
CA SER A 21 -8.25 44.98 -18.76
C SER A 21 -8.04 43.78 -17.83
N SER A 22 -7.01 43.90 -16.99
CA SER A 22 -6.77 43.07 -15.80
C SER A 22 -7.98 43.12 -14.85
N LEU A 23 -8.88 42.15 -14.96
CA LEU A 23 -9.86 41.84 -13.92
C LEU A 23 -9.15 41.07 -12.80
N ALA A 24 -8.84 41.77 -11.71
CA ALA A 24 -8.56 41.11 -10.44
C ALA A 24 -9.83 40.36 -10.01
N MET A 25 -9.79 39.04 -10.02
CA MET A 25 -10.83 38.23 -9.40
C MET A 25 -10.77 38.48 -7.89
N ARG A 26 -11.67 39.35 -7.40
CA ARG A 26 -12.03 39.38 -5.98
C ARG A 26 -12.60 38.01 -5.62
N ALA A 27 -12.10 37.43 -4.54
CA ALA A 27 -12.76 36.32 -3.88
C ALA A 27 -14.22 36.73 -3.56
N PRO A 28 -15.21 35.84 -3.76
CA PRO A 28 -16.57 36.15 -3.37
C PRO A 28 -16.60 36.40 -1.85
N ASP A 29 -17.10 37.56 -1.46
CA ASP A 29 -17.43 37.88 -0.07
C ASP A 29 -18.33 36.77 0.46
N MET A 30 -17.86 36.06 1.48
CA MET A 30 -18.72 35.14 2.23
C MET A 30 -19.86 35.96 2.85
N PRO A 31 -21.13 35.56 2.67
CA PRO A 31 -22.23 36.22 3.35
C PRO A 31 -22.01 36.13 4.87
N PRO A 32 -22.31 37.19 5.63
CA PRO A 32 -22.26 37.12 7.09
C PRO A 32 -23.18 36.00 7.55
N LEU A 33 -22.65 35.11 8.39
CA LEU A 33 -23.43 34.06 9.01
C LEU A 33 -24.58 34.72 9.79
N PRO A 34 -25.82 34.21 9.67
CA PRO A 34 -26.93 34.76 10.42
C PRO A 34 -26.63 34.66 11.91
N GLU A 35 -26.85 35.76 12.64
CA GLU A 35 -26.85 35.76 14.10
C GLU A 35 -27.94 34.81 14.58
N VAL A 36 -27.54 33.59 14.93
CA VAL A 36 -28.43 32.62 15.58
C VAL A 36 -28.56 33.06 17.04
N SER A 37 -29.72 33.60 17.40
CA SER A 37 -30.09 33.81 18.80
C SER A 37 -30.29 32.44 19.45
N ILE A 38 -29.34 32.05 20.30
CA ILE A 38 -29.42 30.80 21.05
C ILE A 38 -30.27 31.06 22.30
N SER A 39 -31.60 31.01 22.14
CA SER A 39 -32.51 30.75 23.26
C SER A 39 -32.55 29.25 23.51
N GLY A 40 -32.20 28.86 24.74
CA GLY A 40 -31.87 27.49 25.09
C GLY A 40 -32.98 26.45 24.92
N HIS A 41 -32.56 25.27 24.47
CA HIS A 41 -32.80 24.00 25.15
C HIS A 41 -31.66 23.05 24.80
N HIS A 42 -30.79 22.77 25.78
CA HIS A 42 -29.72 21.79 25.67
C HIS A 42 -30.32 20.38 25.60
N THR A 43 -30.40 19.82 24.40
CA THR A 43 -30.64 18.40 24.17
C THR A 43 -29.41 17.79 23.47
N SER A 44 -28.31 17.70 24.20
CA SER A 44 -27.31 16.66 23.95
C SER A 44 -26.39 16.53 25.16
N ASP A 45 -26.73 15.59 26.05
CA ASP A 45 -25.82 15.02 27.03
C ASP A 45 -24.75 14.12 26.36
N TYR A 46 -24.09 14.64 25.31
CA TYR A 46 -22.79 14.12 24.89
C TYR A 46 -21.73 14.79 25.76
N THR A 47 -21.63 14.31 27.00
CA THR A 47 -20.54 14.70 27.89
C THR A 47 -19.20 14.42 27.19
N ALA A 48 -18.45 15.50 26.95
CA ALA A 48 -17.20 15.58 26.19
C ALA A 48 -16.01 14.83 26.81
N LYS A 49 -16.25 13.77 27.58
CA LYS A 49 -15.21 12.96 28.24
C LYS A 49 -15.30 11.46 27.94
N GLN A 50 -16.34 10.95 27.27
CA GLN A 50 -16.48 9.50 27.06
C GLN A 50 -16.36 9.01 25.61
N ASN A 51 -16.39 9.89 24.61
CA ASN A 51 -16.27 9.50 23.18
C ASN A 51 -15.22 10.28 22.40
N HIS A 52 -14.16 10.76 23.06
CA HIS A 52 -13.03 11.36 22.37
C HIS A 52 -12.03 10.25 21.94
N PRO A 53 -11.71 10.09 20.65
CA PRO A 53 -10.77 9.06 20.15
C PRO A 53 -9.30 9.33 20.52
N THR A 54 -9.04 10.16 21.54
CA THR A 54 -7.70 10.39 22.12
C THR A 54 -7.57 9.84 23.53
N SER A 55 -8.45 8.93 23.98
CA SER A 55 -8.13 8.04 25.10
C SER A 55 -7.19 6.89 24.69
N TYR A 56 -6.49 7.01 23.56
CA TYR A 56 -5.22 6.32 23.41
C TYR A 56 -4.33 6.76 24.56
N VAL A 57 -3.88 5.78 25.34
CA VAL A 57 -2.83 5.96 26.34
C VAL A 57 -1.76 6.83 25.70
N SER A 58 -1.52 8.03 26.21
CA SER A 58 -0.62 9.03 25.63
C SER A 58 0.84 8.58 25.58
N SER A 59 1.12 7.39 26.10
CA SER A 59 2.31 6.58 25.94
C SER A 59 1.98 5.19 26.51
N PRO A 60 1.43 4.20 25.75
CA PRO A 60 1.64 2.83 26.18
C PRO A 60 3.14 2.68 26.33
N SER A 61 3.64 2.03 27.39
CA SER A 61 5.08 1.88 27.58
C SER A 61 5.65 1.28 26.31
N PHE A 62 6.34 2.10 25.53
CA PHE A 62 7.07 1.66 24.36
C PHE A 62 8.09 0.67 24.90
N LYS A 63 7.85 -0.64 24.70
CA LYS A 63 8.73 -1.72 25.15
C LYS A 63 10.09 -1.70 24.41
N GLY A 64 10.41 -0.61 23.70
CA GLY A 64 11.47 -0.52 22.73
C GLY A 64 11.04 -1.07 21.37
N PRO A 65 11.84 -0.92 20.30
CA PRO A 65 11.91 -2.00 19.32
C PRO A 65 12.15 -3.30 20.09
N LEU A 66 11.69 -4.44 19.57
CA LEU A 66 12.10 -5.76 20.05
C LEU A 66 13.60 -5.73 20.34
N LYS A 67 13.97 -5.54 21.62
CA LYS A 67 15.29 -5.88 22.09
C LYS A 67 15.19 -7.38 22.20
N ALA A 68 15.46 -8.08 21.10
CA ALA A 68 16.03 -9.41 21.23
C ALA A 68 17.10 -9.25 22.31
N SER A 69 16.90 -9.91 23.45
CA SER A 69 17.67 -9.60 24.65
C SER A 69 19.14 -9.54 24.25
N LYS A 70 19.85 -8.47 24.62
CA LYS A 70 21.31 -8.35 24.38
C LYS A 70 22.09 -9.55 24.95
N THR A 71 21.44 -10.40 25.74
CA THR A 71 21.95 -11.66 26.29
C THR A 71 22.08 -12.76 25.25
N ILE A 72 21.39 -12.68 24.11
CA ILE A 72 21.60 -13.59 22.97
C ILE A 72 22.31 -12.77 21.91
N GLY A 73 23.65 -12.91 21.86
CA GLY A 73 24.46 -12.25 20.86
C GLY A 73 23.87 -12.45 19.47
N TYR A 74 23.75 -11.35 18.71
CA TYR A 74 23.40 -11.29 17.29
C TYR A 74 24.50 -11.94 16.41
N SER A 75 25.05 -13.08 16.84
CA SER A 75 26.12 -13.82 16.17
C SER A 75 25.75 -15.26 15.80
N SER A 76 24.56 -15.77 16.15
CA SER A 76 24.15 -17.07 15.65
C SER A 76 23.07 -16.92 14.56
N SER A 77 23.50 -17.14 13.34
CA SER A 77 22.70 -17.53 12.17
C SER A 77 21.90 -18.83 12.37
N GLU A 78 21.71 -19.30 13.62
CA GLU A 78 21.19 -20.63 13.97
C GLU A 78 19.80 -20.61 14.59
N VAL A 79 19.25 -19.44 14.96
CA VAL A 79 17.86 -19.38 15.45
C VAL A 79 16.92 -19.47 14.25
N SER A 80 16.48 -20.70 13.96
CA SER A 80 15.59 -21.00 12.84
C SER A 80 14.37 -20.06 12.82
N LEU A 81 13.86 -19.73 11.63
CA LEU A 81 12.61 -18.99 11.43
C LEU A 81 11.47 -19.61 12.26
N ARG A 82 11.48 -20.94 12.42
CA ARG A 82 10.59 -21.68 13.32
C ARG A 82 10.67 -21.16 14.76
N THR A 83 11.87 -21.07 15.32
CA THR A 83 12.09 -20.58 16.68
C THR A 83 11.68 -19.12 16.78
N ARG A 84 12.00 -18.29 15.78
CA ARG A 84 11.60 -16.87 15.75
C ARG A 84 10.08 -16.68 15.70
N LEU A 85 9.38 -17.43 14.87
CA LEU A 85 7.92 -17.40 14.80
C LEU A 85 7.27 -17.99 16.05
N ALA A 86 7.77 -19.11 16.57
CA ALA A 86 7.25 -19.72 17.80
C ALA A 86 7.47 -18.81 19.01
N GLN A 87 8.65 -18.20 19.12
CA GLN A 87 8.97 -17.21 20.15
C GLN A 87 8.09 -15.98 20.01
N TYR A 88 7.94 -15.44 18.80
CA TYR A 88 7.06 -14.31 18.53
C TYR A 88 5.60 -14.61 18.94
N VAL A 89 5.09 -15.79 18.60
CA VAL A 89 3.73 -16.23 18.99
C VAL A 89 3.60 -16.40 20.50
N ALA A 90 4.61 -16.99 21.15
CA ALA A 90 4.61 -17.22 22.59
C ALA A 90 4.74 -15.93 23.41
N GLU A 91 5.56 -14.98 22.94
CA GLU A 91 5.85 -13.72 23.65
C GLU A 91 4.74 -12.68 23.53
N ASN A 92 3.97 -12.71 22.44
CA ASN A 92 3.01 -11.64 22.16
C ASN A 92 1.56 -11.96 22.54
N ASP A 93 1.26 -13.14 23.10
CA ASP A 93 -0.11 -13.64 23.42
C ASP A 93 -1.14 -13.19 22.35
N THR A 94 -0.68 -13.19 21.11
CA THR A 94 -1.40 -12.49 20.06
C THR A 94 -2.58 -13.36 19.71
N ASN A 95 -3.78 -12.79 19.87
CA ASN A 95 -5.07 -13.34 19.47
C ASN A 95 -5.20 -13.52 17.94
N LEU A 96 -4.11 -13.85 17.24
CA LEU A 96 -4.08 -14.02 15.80
C LEU A 96 -4.87 -15.28 15.45
N PRO A 97 -6.05 -15.13 14.82
CA PRO A 97 -6.97 -16.24 14.63
C PRO A 97 -6.37 -17.37 13.80
N PHE A 98 -5.34 -17.09 12.98
CA PHE A 98 -4.67 -18.10 12.15
C PHE A 98 -3.58 -18.90 12.86
N LEU A 99 -3.02 -18.41 13.99
CA LEU A 99 -1.96 -19.09 14.76
C LEU A 99 -2.48 -19.77 16.04
N ARG A 100 -3.80 -19.78 16.27
CA ARG A 100 -4.43 -20.33 17.50
C ARG A 100 -4.16 -21.80 17.77
N LYS A 101 -3.68 -22.58 16.80
CA LYS A 101 -3.22 -23.96 17.05
C LYS A 101 -1.70 -23.93 17.24
N PRO A 102 -1.17 -24.29 18.43
CA PRO A 102 0.27 -24.34 18.63
C PRO A 102 0.89 -25.24 17.57
N PHE A 103 1.96 -24.76 16.93
CA PHE A 103 2.81 -25.57 16.06
C PHE A 103 3.36 -26.72 16.93
N ARG A 104 2.67 -27.86 16.94
CA ARG A 104 3.12 -29.04 17.70
C ARG A 104 4.48 -29.46 17.16
N SER A 105 5.40 -29.78 18.06
CA SER A 105 6.82 -30.00 17.80
C SER A 105 7.16 -31.17 16.86
N ALA A 106 6.17 -31.92 16.36
CA ALA A 106 6.36 -32.94 15.35
C ALA A 106 7.06 -32.34 14.11
N SER A 107 7.93 -33.14 13.47
CA SER A 107 8.66 -32.78 12.25
C SER A 107 7.76 -32.01 11.30
N VAL A 108 8.06 -30.73 11.05
CA VAL A 108 7.31 -29.93 10.09
C VAL A 108 7.70 -30.45 8.72
N THR A 109 6.96 -31.43 8.21
CA THR A 109 7.10 -31.93 6.85
C THR A 109 6.54 -30.88 5.89
N SER A 110 7.17 -30.73 4.73
CA SER A 110 6.62 -29.90 3.65
C SER A 110 5.19 -30.31 3.34
N PRO A 111 4.25 -29.36 3.23
CA PRO A 111 2.90 -29.67 2.79
C PRO A 111 2.90 -30.10 1.32
N PRO A 112 1.94 -30.94 0.89
CA PRO A 112 1.79 -31.26 -0.51
C PRO A 112 1.40 -30.01 -1.33
N PRO A 113 1.72 -29.97 -2.64
CA PRO A 113 1.28 -28.90 -3.52
C PRO A 113 -0.25 -28.78 -3.54
N LEU A 114 -0.74 -27.54 -3.49
CA LEU A 114 -2.16 -27.24 -3.62
C LEU A 114 -2.58 -27.27 -5.09
N VAL A 115 -3.83 -27.66 -5.34
CA VAL A 115 -4.40 -27.71 -6.68
C VAL A 115 -5.31 -26.49 -6.90
N ALA A 116 -5.02 -25.67 -7.91
CA ALA A 116 -5.78 -24.43 -8.17
C ALA A 116 -7.28 -24.69 -8.44
N SER A 117 -7.61 -25.79 -9.11
CA SER A 117 -9.01 -26.16 -9.44
C SER A 117 -9.86 -26.48 -8.22
N GLU A 118 -9.24 -26.84 -7.10
CA GLU A 118 -9.95 -27.15 -5.84
C GLU A 118 -10.37 -25.90 -5.07
N ARG A 119 -9.97 -24.70 -5.52
CA ARG A 119 -10.28 -23.40 -4.89
C ARG A 119 -9.98 -23.42 -3.39
N PRO A 120 -8.72 -23.70 -2.98
CA PRO A 120 -8.37 -23.76 -1.57
C PRO A 120 -8.72 -22.45 -0.88
N SER A 121 -9.21 -22.55 0.36
CA SER A 121 -9.53 -21.37 1.14
C SER A 121 -8.25 -20.54 1.40
N THR A 122 -8.39 -19.23 1.59
CA THR A 122 -7.24 -18.38 1.91
C THR A 122 -6.49 -18.87 3.16
N GLN A 123 -7.20 -19.41 4.15
CA GLN A 123 -6.59 -19.97 5.34
C GLN A 123 -5.69 -21.18 5.02
N MET A 124 -6.15 -22.07 4.12
CA MET A 124 -5.36 -23.22 3.69
C MET A 124 -4.10 -22.79 2.94
N ILE A 125 -4.23 -21.81 2.02
CA ILE A 125 -3.10 -21.26 1.26
C ILE A 125 -2.05 -20.68 2.21
N LEU A 126 -2.46 -19.79 3.12
CA LEU A 126 -1.55 -19.15 4.06
C LEU A 126 -0.88 -20.15 5.02
N ASN A 127 -1.63 -21.13 5.52
CA ASN A 127 -1.07 -22.17 6.39
C ASN A 127 -0.02 -23.01 5.66
N ALA A 128 -0.29 -23.40 4.41
CA ALA A 128 0.64 -24.22 3.64
C ALA A 128 1.92 -23.44 3.29
N ILE A 129 1.80 -22.15 2.90
CA ILE A 129 2.96 -21.27 2.69
C ILE A 129 3.77 -21.14 3.98
N LEU A 130 3.13 -20.83 5.11
CA LEU A 130 3.83 -20.66 6.38
C LEU A 130 4.55 -21.93 6.81
N GLN A 131 3.90 -23.09 6.69
CA GLN A 131 4.51 -24.39 6.98
C GLN A 131 5.74 -24.65 6.10
N GLN A 132 5.66 -24.33 4.81
CA GLN A 132 6.78 -24.49 3.89
C GLN A 132 7.95 -23.55 4.21
N LEU A 133 7.69 -22.28 4.49
CA LEU A 133 8.73 -21.32 4.89
C LEU A 133 9.43 -21.77 6.18
N VAL A 134 8.66 -22.29 7.15
CA VAL A 134 9.18 -22.81 8.42
C VAL A 134 9.98 -24.10 8.22
N ALA A 135 9.48 -25.05 7.43
CA ALA A 135 10.13 -26.34 7.17
C ALA A 135 11.52 -26.16 6.54
N HIS A 136 11.68 -25.13 5.70
CA HIS A 136 12.90 -24.85 4.95
C HIS A 136 13.76 -23.73 5.53
N ASN A 137 13.42 -23.23 6.74
CA ASN A 137 14.13 -22.12 7.37
C ASN A 137 14.36 -20.93 6.42
N ALA A 138 13.29 -20.48 5.76
CA ALA A 138 13.36 -19.49 4.69
C ALA A 138 14.12 -18.21 5.11
N PRO A 139 14.87 -17.58 4.19
CA PRO A 139 15.70 -16.39 4.46
C PRO A 139 14.84 -15.11 4.52
N ILE A 140 13.93 -15.07 5.48
CA ILE A 140 13.03 -13.94 5.76
C ILE A 140 12.86 -13.78 7.26
N ASP A 141 12.57 -12.55 7.72
CA ASP A 141 12.32 -12.31 9.13
C ASP A 141 10.88 -12.65 9.52
N ALA A 142 10.71 -13.14 10.76
CA ALA A 142 9.39 -13.45 11.29
C ALA A 142 8.46 -12.23 11.25
N LYS A 143 8.98 -11.04 11.57
CA LYS A 143 8.20 -9.80 11.51
C LYS A 143 7.68 -9.51 10.10
N GLU A 144 8.53 -9.66 9.08
CA GLU A 144 8.15 -9.41 7.67
C GLU A 144 7.08 -10.40 7.19
N VAL A 145 7.15 -11.67 7.62
CA VAL A 145 6.11 -12.66 7.32
C VAL A 145 4.76 -12.22 7.90
N MET A 146 4.76 -11.72 9.13
CA MET A 146 3.55 -11.29 9.82
C MET A 146 2.99 -10.00 9.23
N GLU A 147 3.84 -9.00 8.96
CA GLU A 147 3.45 -7.76 8.29
C GLU A 147 2.84 -8.04 6.91
N SER A 148 3.52 -8.84 6.08
CA SER A 148 3.04 -9.20 4.74
C SER A 148 1.71 -9.96 4.78
N THR A 149 1.55 -10.88 5.73
CA THR A 149 0.34 -11.69 5.87
C THR A 149 -0.86 -10.84 6.28
N GLU A 150 -0.73 -10.02 7.32
CA GLU A 150 -1.81 -9.14 7.79
C GLU A 150 -2.13 -8.03 6.79
N PHE A 151 -1.13 -7.50 6.09
CA PHE A 151 -1.33 -6.56 5.00
C PHE A 151 -2.15 -7.19 3.87
N TYR A 152 -1.78 -8.39 3.41
CA TYR A 152 -2.56 -9.14 2.41
C TYR A 152 -4.00 -9.42 2.89
N LEU A 153 -4.17 -9.90 4.13
CA LEU A 153 -5.50 -10.20 4.70
C LEU A 153 -6.40 -8.97 4.76
N SER A 154 -5.83 -7.81 5.11
CA SER A 154 -6.53 -6.53 5.22
C SER A 154 -6.99 -6.00 3.86
N LEU A 155 -6.24 -6.31 2.80
CA LEU A 155 -6.43 -5.72 1.48
C LEU A 155 -7.13 -6.61 0.46
N ARG A 156 -7.02 -7.94 0.56
CA ARG A 156 -7.49 -8.90 -0.48
C ARG A 156 -8.95 -8.71 -0.94
N LYS A 157 -9.81 -8.13 -0.10
CA LYS A 157 -11.23 -7.82 -0.44
C LYS A 157 -11.46 -6.35 -0.82
N ARG A 158 -10.52 -5.46 -0.50
CA ARG A 158 -10.62 -4.00 -0.70
C ARG A 158 -10.03 -3.56 -2.03
N ILE A 159 -8.94 -4.17 -2.50
CA ILE A 159 -8.26 -3.74 -3.73
C ILE A 159 -8.94 -4.23 -5.03
N GLY A 160 -10.11 -4.88 -4.92
CA GLY A 160 -10.86 -5.44 -6.05
C GLY A 160 -10.28 -6.74 -6.61
N ALA A 161 -10.61 -7.04 -7.87
CA ALA A 161 -10.04 -8.15 -8.63
C ALA A 161 -9.12 -7.60 -9.73
N PRO A 162 -7.93 -7.10 -9.37
CA PRO A 162 -7.00 -6.55 -10.36
C PRO A 162 -6.52 -7.66 -11.30
N LEU A 163 -6.21 -7.28 -12.52
CA LEU A 163 -5.49 -8.13 -13.48
C LEU A 163 -3.98 -7.96 -13.32
N GLN A 164 -3.53 -6.83 -12.76
CA GLN A 164 -2.14 -6.58 -12.46
C GLN A 164 -1.97 -6.06 -11.04
N ILE A 165 -1.00 -6.59 -10.32
CA ILE A 165 -0.54 -6.03 -9.04
C ILE A 165 0.89 -5.57 -9.22
N VAL A 166 1.20 -4.36 -8.79
CA VAL A 166 2.57 -3.85 -8.71
C VAL A 166 2.94 -3.72 -7.25
N ASP A 167 3.87 -4.54 -6.77
CA ASP A 167 4.45 -4.42 -5.43
C ASP A 167 5.70 -3.55 -5.54
N ALA A 168 5.60 -2.30 -5.08
CA ALA A 168 6.66 -1.31 -5.19
C ALA A 168 7.42 -1.20 -3.86
N CYS A 169 8.76 -1.17 -3.94
CA CYS A 169 9.66 -1.48 -2.81
C CYS A 169 9.51 -2.94 -2.36
N ALA A 170 9.43 -3.87 -3.31
CA ALA A 170 9.07 -5.26 -3.04
C ALA A 170 10.04 -5.98 -2.10
N GLY A 171 11.29 -5.55 -2.01
CA GLY A 171 12.35 -6.23 -1.27
C GLY A 171 12.41 -7.71 -1.64
N HIS A 172 12.15 -8.57 -0.66
CA HIS A 172 12.13 -10.02 -0.82
C HIS A 172 10.93 -10.55 -1.65
N GLY A 173 9.94 -9.71 -1.94
CA GLY A 173 8.78 -10.03 -2.78
C GLY A 173 7.66 -10.78 -2.08
N LEU A 174 7.74 -11.02 -0.76
CA LEU A 174 6.77 -11.86 -0.05
C LEU A 174 5.34 -11.32 -0.18
N THR A 175 5.14 -10.01 -0.05
CA THR A 175 3.79 -9.42 -0.13
C THR A 175 3.16 -9.68 -1.50
N GLY A 176 3.83 -9.34 -2.59
CA GLY A 176 3.36 -9.64 -3.94
C GLY A 176 3.18 -11.15 -4.21
N LEU A 177 4.07 -12.00 -3.69
CA LEU A 177 3.92 -13.46 -3.78
C LEU A 177 2.66 -13.95 -3.07
N LEU A 178 2.28 -13.38 -1.91
CA LEU A 178 1.03 -13.70 -1.21
C LEU A 178 -0.20 -13.30 -2.04
N PHE A 179 -0.15 -12.17 -2.72
CA PHE A 179 -1.22 -11.76 -3.64
C PHE A 179 -1.33 -12.70 -4.86
N ALA A 180 -0.21 -13.18 -5.41
CA ALA A 180 -0.23 -14.20 -6.47
C ALA A 180 -0.82 -15.53 -5.97
N ALA A 181 -0.38 -15.97 -4.78
CA ALA A 181 -0.83 -17.22 -4.16
C ALA A 181 -2.33 -17.20 -3.84
N GLY A 182 -2.79 -16.13 -3.23
CA GLY A 182 -4.14 -15.98 -2.68
C GLY A 182 -5.26 -15.84 -3.72
N ASN A 183 -4.93 -15.84 -5.02
CA ASN A 183 -5.88 -15.68 -6.11
C ASN A 183 -5.76 -16.83 -7.14
N PRO A 184 -5.90 -18.11 -6.74
CA PRO A 184 -5.71 -19.25 -7.65
C PRO A 184 -6.63 -19.20 -8.88
N GLY A 185 -7.87 -18.70 -8.71
CA GLY A 185 -8.86 -18.60 -9.78
C GLY A 185 -8.66 -17.45 -10.78
N LEU A 186 -7.78 -16.48 -10.49
CA LEU A 186 -7.48 -15.37 -11.40
C LEU A 186 -6.30 -15.73 -12.30
N GLN A 187 -6.55 -16.54 -13.34
CA GLN A 187 -5.50 -17.00 -14.26
C GLN A 187 -4.76 -15.86 -14.97
N ARG A 188 -5.43 -14.71 -15.15
CA ARG A 188 -4.87 -13.52 -15.81
C ARG A 188 -4.16 -12.57 -14.85
N LEU A 189 -4.16 -12.85 -13.55
CA LEU A 189 -3.46 -12.01 -12.58
C LEU A 189 -1.95 -12.15 -12.79
N HIS A 190 -1.29 -11.02 -13.00
CA HIS A 190 0.17 -10.92 -13.02
C HIS A 190 0.65 -9.96 -11.94
N VAL A 191 1.72 -10.34 -11.22
CA VAL A 191 2.34 -9.55 -10.17
C VAL A 191 3.71 -9.08 -10.63
N ASN A 192 3.92 -7.78 -10.62
CA ASN A 192 5.19 -7.13 -10.90
C ASN A 192 5.80 -6.67 -9.58
N LEU A 193 6.92 -7.27 -9.20
CA LEU A 193 7.71 -6.85 -8.04
C LEU A 193 8.72 -5.82 -8.52
N VAL A 194 8.78 -4.66 -7.88
CA VAL A 194 9.66 -3.56 -8.30
C VAL A 194 10.51 -3.13 -7.12
N ASP A 195 11.82 -3.23 -7.28
CA ASP A 195 12.80 -2.73 -6.32
C ASP A 195 14.10 -2.40 -7.05
N ALA A 196 14.92 -1.51 -6.48
CA ALA A 196 16.21 -1.11 -7.06
C ALA A 196 17.17 -2.30 -7.24
N ARG A 197 17.00 -3.36 -6.45
CA ARG A 197 17.81 -4.58 -6.53
C ARG A 197 16.97 -5.81 -6.18
N GLU A 198 17.14 -6.87 -6.96
CA GLU A 198 16.62 -8.20 -6.61
C GLU A 198 17.50 -8.86 -5.53
N PRO A 199 16.97 -9.18 -4.34
CA PRO A 199 17.72 -9.89 -3.31
C PRO A 199 17.74 -11.39 -3.62
N ALA A 200 18.84 -12.08 -3.29
CA ALA A 200 18.98 -13.53 -3.52
C ALA A 200 17.89 -14.38 -2.82
N SER A 201 17.35 -13.86 -1.73
CA SER A 201 16.22 -14.44 -1.00
C SER A 201 14.93 -14.53 -1.83
N PHE A 202 14.74 -13.65 -2.82
CA PHE A 202 13.53 -13.68 -3.66
C PHE A 202 13.40 -15.01 -4.41
N ALA A 203 14.46 -15.47 -5.07
CA ALA A 203 14.45 -16.76 -5.79
C ALA A 203 14.09 -17.92 -4.85
N VAL A 204 14.71 -17.96 -3.66
CA VAL A 204 14.42 -18.97 -2.63
C VAL A 204 12.95 -18.93 -2.20
N LEU A 205 12.42 -17.74 -1.89
CA LEU A 205 11.03 -17.59 -1.44
C LEU A 205 10.03 -17.94 -2.56
N ARG A 206 10.29 -17.50 -3.79
CA ARG A 206 9.47 -17.82 -4.96
C ARG A 206 9.42 -19.32 -5.19
N ASP A 207 10.56 -20.00 -5.12
CA ASP A 207 10.64 -21.44 -5.37
C ASP A 207 9.91 -22.22 -4.26
N LEU A 208 10.15 -21.88 -2.99
CA LEU A 208 9.42 -22.46 -1.85
C LEU A 208 7.90 -22.24 -1.97
N MET A 209 7.45 -21.03 -2.34
CA MET A 209 6.04 -20.75 -2.51
C MET A 209 5.45 -21.47 -3.74
N THR A 210 6.23 -21.66 -4.79
CA THR A 210 5.83 -22.39 -5.99
C THR A 210 5.63 -23.88 -5.71
N ASP A 211 6.44 -24.48 -4.83
CA ASP A 211 6.27 -25.88 -4.43
C ASP A 211 4.88 -26.13 -3.82
N VAL A 212 4.33 -25.15 -3.10
CA VAL A 212 3.01 -25.24 -2.45
C VAL A 212 1.90 -24.67 -3.34
N CYS A 213 2.18 -23.62 -4.09
CA CYS A 213 1.23 -22.91 -4.94
C CYS A 213 1.81 -22.83 -6.36
N PRO A 214 1.72 -23.91 -7.17
CA PRO A 214 2.42 -24.00 -8.45
C PRO A 214 2.08 -22.90 -9.46
N TRP A 215 0.88 -22.32 -9.34
CA TRP A 215 0.42 -21.23 -10.22
C TRP A 215 1.17 -19.91 -10.03
N ILE A 216 1.99 -19.75 -9.00
CA ILE A 216 2.80 -18.54 -8.78
C ILE A 216 3.90 -18.42 -9.83
N ARG A 217 4.47 -19.55 -10.27
CA ARG A 217 5.68 -19.63 -11.12
C ARG A 217 5.66 -18.65 -12.29
N ASP A 218 4.55 -18.64 -13.03
CA ASP A 218 4.41 -17.89 -14.27
C ASP A 218 3.60 -16.58 -14.09
N ARG A 219 3.28 -16.23 -12.83
CA ARG A 219 2.46 -15.05 -12.50
C ARG A 219 3.26 -13.93 -11.85
N VAL A 220 4.55 -14.12 -11.58
CA VAL A 220 5.35 -13.14 -10.84
C VAL A 220 6.62 -12.81 -11.61
N THR A 221 6.82 -11.53 -11.90
CA THR A 221 8.05 -11.01 -12.51
C THR A 221 8.69 -10.00 -11.56
N TYR A 222 10.01 -10.12 -11.39
CA TYR A 222 10.81 -9.15 -10.63
C TYR A 222 11.49 -8.16 -11.58
N HIS A 223 11.37 -6.87 -11.27
CA HIS A 223 11.98 -5.76 -12.00
C HIS A 223 13.02 -5.11 -11.09
N ALA A 224 14.29 -5.48 -11.27
CA ALA A 224 15.42 -4.94 -10.53
C ALA A 224 15.83 -3.56 -11.08
N GLN A 225 15.02 -2.54 -10.81
CA GLN A 225 15.24 -1.15 -11.20
C GLN A 225 14.55 -0.18 -10.23
N PRO A 226 15.04 1.06 -10.08
CA PRO A 226 14.36 2.09 -9.29
C PRO A 226 12.91 2.35 -9.75
N ILE A 227 12.06 2.77 -8.81
CA ILE A 227 10.63 3.04 -9.08
C ILE A 227 10.43 4.07 -10.20
N GLN A 228 11.29 5.08 -10.26
CA GLN A 228 11.26 6.15 -11.27
C GLN A 228 11.55 5.62 -12.68
N GLU A 229 12.51 4.70 -12.80
CA GLU A 229 12.85 4.06 -14.07
C GLU A 229 11.73 3.13 -14.52
N TYR A 230 11.17 2.35 -13.58
CA TYR A 230 9.99 1.55 -13.84
C TYR A 230 8.81 2.42 -14.32
N ALA A 231 8.53 3.53 -13.63
CA ALA A 231 7.47 4.47 -14.00
C ALA A 231 7.66 5.05 -15.41
N THR A 232 8.88 5.46 -15.76
CA THR A 232 9.23 5.94 -17.11
C THR A 232 8.98 4.85 -18.15
N SER A 233 9.45 3.61 -17.90
CA SER A 233 9.25 2.50 -18.82
C SER A 233 7.76 2.17 -19.07
N MET A 234 6.91 2.34 -18.05
CA MET A 234 5.46 2.10 -18.16
C MET A 234 4.73 3.24 -18.89
N ARG A 235 5.24 4.47 -18.79
CA ARG A 235 4.76 5.63 -19.57
C ARG A 235 5.12 5.47 -21.06
N ASP A 236 6.33 5.02 -21.37
CA ASP A 236 6.84 4.90 -22.73
C ASP A 236 6.26 3.71 -23.51
N LYS A 237 5.91 2.61 -22.83
CA LYS A 237 5.17 1.47 -23.40
C LYS A 237 3.71 1.81 -23.79
N GLY A 238 3.41 3.10 -23.96
CA GLY A 238 2.12 3.64 -24.34
C GLY A 238 1.50 2.89 -25.51
N THR A 239 0.19 2.63 -25.39
CA THR A 239 -0.74 2.04 -26.38
C THR A 239 -0.94 0.52 -26.39
N SER A 240 -0.28 -0.27 -25.53
CA SER A 240 -0.65 -1.69 -25.37
C SER A 240 -2.08 -1.85 -24.83
N ARG A 241 -2.86 -2.76 -25.41
CA ARG A 241 -4.23 -3.17 -24.99
C ARG A 241 -4.34 -3.51 -23.49
N ASP A 242 -3.22 -3.78 -22.82
CA ASP A 242 -3.16 -4.08 -21.38
C ASP A 242 -3.18 -2.85 -20.46
N ARG A 243 -3.04 -1.61 -20.95
CA ARG A 243 -3.19 -0.41 -20.10
C ARG A 243 -4.57 -0.29 -19.46
N ASN A 244 -5.59 -0.88 -20.07
CA ASN A 244 -6.95 -0.87 -19.55
C ASN A 244 -7.21 -1.99 -18.52
N ALA A 245 -6.20 -2.80 -18.21
CA ALA A 245 -6.29 -3.81 -17.19
C ALA A 245 -6.31 -3.14 -15.81
N PRO A 246 -7.28 -3.45 -14.93
CA PRO A 246 -7.32 -2.88 -13.59
C PRO A 246 -6.04 -3.25 -12.85
N THR A 247 -5.24 -2.24 -12.56
CA THR A 247 -3.96 -2.36 -11.86
C THR A 247 -4.15 -1.92 -10.43
N ALA A 248 -3.65 -2.71 -9.48
CA ALA A 248 -3.50 -2.32 -8.09
C ALA A 248 -2.02 -2.10 -7.79
N VAL A 249 -1.69 -1.03 -7.07
CA VAL A 249 -0.32 -0.79 -6.59
C VAL A 249 -0.28 -1.01 -5.09
N ILE A 250 0.69 -1.77 -4.62
CA ILE A 250 0.91 -2.00 -3.20
C ILE A 250 2.34 -1.63 -2.83
N GLY A 251 2.58 -1.30 -1.57
CA GLY A 251 3.93 -1.11 -1.06
C GLY A 251 3.99 -1.34 0.44
N THR A 252 4.68 -2.40 0.85
CA THR A 252 5.07 -2.63 2.24
C THR A 252 6.49 -2.09 2.42
N HIS A 253 6.75 -1.34 3.49
CA HIS A 253 8.05 -0.71 3.74
C HIS A 253 8.53 0.32 2.71
N ALA A 254 7.62 0.88 1.90
CA ALA A 254 7.90 2.09 1.12
C ALA A 254 7.99 3.31 2.05
N CYS A 255 9.09 3.45 2.80
CA CYS A 255 9.18 4.38 3.93
C CYS A 255 9.69 5.77 3.51
N GLY A 256 9.27 6.83 4.23
CA GLY A 256 9.67 8.20 3.92
C GLY A 256 9.14 8.68 2.56
N SER A 257 10.03 9.23 1.72
CA SER A 257 9.68 9.73 0.38
C SER A 257 9.33 8.61 -0.60
N LEU A 258 9.80 7.37 -0.35
CA LEU A 258 9.44 6.22 -1.17
C LEU A 258 7.92 5.99 -1.17
N THR A 259 7.21 6.27 -0.06
CA THR A 259 5.74 6.21 -0.07
C THR A 259 5.18 7.13 -1.14
N ASP A 260 5.68 8.37 -1.19
CA ASP A 260 5.19 9.38 -2.12
C ASP A 260 5.49 8.96 -3.56
N GLU A 261 6.67 8.36 -3.82
CA GLU A 261 7.02 7.80 -5.13
C GLU A 261 6.10 6.64 -5.55
N VAL A 262 5.73 5.75 -4.62
CA VAL A 262 4.75 4.69 -4.88
C VAL A 262 3.38 5.28 -5.22
N LEU A 263 2.98 6.34 -4.51
CA LEU A 263 1.74 7.04 -4.79
C LEU A 263 1.77 7.72 -6.18
N HIS A 264 2.87 8.39 -6.55
CA HIS A 264 3.06 8.98 -7.89
C HIS A 264 3.09 7.91 -8.99
N LEU A 265 3.75 6.77 -8.76
CA LEU A 265 3.72 5.62 -9.69
C LEU A 265 2.26 5.18 -9.92
N ALA A 266 1.50 5.02 -8.83
CA ALA A 266 0.13 4.56 -8.89
C ALA A 266 -0.78 5.53 -9.65
N THR A 267 -0.71 6.83 -9.35
CA THR A 267 -1.64 7.80 -9.91
C THR A 267 -1.24 8.27 -11.31
N GLU A 268 0.04 8.56 -11.55
CA GLU A 268 0.48 9.24 -12.76
C GLU A 268 1.03 8.32 -13.85
N ALA A 269 1.73 7.24 -13.46
CA ALA A 269 2.34 6.34 -14.44
C ALA A 269 1.43 5.16 -14.80
N LEU A 270 0.70 4.64 -13.82
CA LEU A 270 -0.13 3.44 -13.97
C LEU A 270 -1.64 3.74 -13.98
N GLU A 271 -2.06 4.93 -13.55
CA GLU A 271 -3.46 5.29 -13.36
C GLU A 271 -4.27 4.23 -12.58
N ALA A 272 -3.63 3.63 -11.58
CA ALA A 272 -4.08 2.43 -10.89
C ALA A 272 -5.53 2.52 -10.39
N ALA A 273 -6.28 1.42 -10.49
CA ALA A 273 -7.62 1.33 -9.95
C ALA A 273 -7.64 1.42 -8.42
N SER A 274 -6.58 0.91 -7.78
CA SER A 274 -6.39 0.98 -6.33
C SER A 274 -4.91 1.10 -5.97
N VAL A 275 -4.64 1.71 -4.82
CA VAL A 275 -3.31 1.79 -4.21
C VAL A 275 -3.41 1.53 -2.71
N ALA A 276 -2.44 0.80 -2.15
CA ALA A 276 -2.35 0.61 -0.71
C ALA A 276 -0.90 0.59 -0.22
N VAL A 277 -0.58 1.37 0.80
CA VAL A 277 0.78 1.47 1.34
C VAL A 277 0.79 1.33 2.86
N LEU A 278 1.79 0.61 3.38
CA LEU A 278 2.09 0.45 4.80
C LEU A 278 3.49 1.02 5.09
N PRO A 279 3.61 2.34 5.29
CA PRO A 279 4.90 2.97 5.58
C PRO A 279 5.35 2.70 7.02
N CYS A 280 6.59 2.23 7.16
CA CYS A 280 7.23 1.92 8.43
C CYS A 280 7.96 3.11 9.08
N CYS A 281 8.34 4.13 8.29
CA CYS A 281 9.08 5.31 8.75
C CYS A 281 8.53 6.59 8.10
N TYR A 282 8.59 7.69 8.85
CA TYR A 282 8.04 9.00 8.47
C TYR A 282 9.05 10.15 8.56
N THR A 283 10.34 9.82 8.63
CA THR A 283 11.42 10.78 8.82
C THR A 283 11.36 11.88 7.76
N GLY A 284 11.20 13.13 8.19
CA GLY A 284 11.20 14.30 7.30
C GLY A 284 9.93 14.53 6.47
N MET A 285 8.88 13.71 6.63
CA MET A 285 7.71 13.74 5.73
C MET A 285 6.62 14.74 6.11
N ALA A 286 6.66 15.30 7.32
CA ALA A 286 5.67 16.28 7.77
C ALA A 286 6.07 17.74 7.52
N LYS A 287 7.21 18.01 6.86
CA LYS A 287 7.71 19.38 6.65
C LYS A 287 6.72 20.31 5.93
N THR A 288 5.91 19.74 5.04
CA THR A 288 4.88 20.46 4.27
C THR A 288 3.53 20.53 4.96
N VAL A 289 3.39 19.92 6.14
CA VAL A 289 2.14 19.89 6.91
C VAL A 289 2.16 21.00 7.96
N PRO A 290 1.08 21.78 8.14
CA PRO A 290 1.05 22.84 9.15
C PRO A 290 1.45 22.34 10.55
N TYR A 291 2.28 23.12 11.25
CA TYR A 291 2.83 22.71 12.56
C TYR A 291 1.75 22.39 13.61
N GLY A 292 0.59 23.05 13.53
CA GLY A 292 -0.56 22.74 14.40
C GLY A 292 -1.06 21.30 14.24
N VAL A 293 -1.16 20.81 13.00
CA VAL A 293 -1.58 19.43 12.69
C VAL A 293 -0.53 18.43 13.16
N GLN A 294 0.75 18.75 12.95
CA GLN A 294 1.86 17.91 13.42
C GLN A 294 1.86 17.76 14.95
N ARG A 295 1.61 18.86 15.70
CA ARG A 295 1.51 18.78 17.16
C ARG A 295 0.27 18.03 17.64
N ALA A 296 -0.87 18.21 16.97
CA ALA A 296 -2.12 17.58 17.37
C ALA A 296 -2.12 16.06 17.14
N HIS A 297 -1.52 15.59 16.05
CA HIS A 297 -1.64 14.19 15.63
C HIS A 297 -0.30 13.42 15.53
N GLY A 298 0.84 14.11 15.69
CA GLY A 298 2.16 13.54 15.46
C GLY A 298 2.56 13.52 13.98
N VAL A 299 3.87 13.40 13.75
CA VAL A 299 4.50 13.48 12.41
C VAL A 299 3.97 12.41 11.46
N ALA A 300 3.81 11.18 11.94
CA ALA A 300 3.38 10.06 11.10
C ALA A 300 1.95 10.27 10.57
N TRP A 301 1.02 10.59 11.46
CA TRP A 301 -0.36 10.85 11.07
C TRP A 301 -0.50 12.08 10.18
N ALA A 302 0.24 13.16 10.50
CA ALA A 302 0.26 14.37 9.70
C ALA A 302 0.70 14.11 8.25
N ALA A 303 1.73 13.29 8.05
CA ALA A 303 2.19 12.91 6.71
C ALA A 303 1.13 12.09 5.94
N ASP A 304 0.44 11.16 6.60
CA ASP A 304 -0.62 10.38 5.96
C ASP A 304 -1.87 11.19 5.65
N LEU A 305 -2.25 12.14 6.51
CA LEU A 305 -3.33 13.08 6.21
C LEU A 305 -3.02 13.87 4.93
N ARG A 306 -1.80 14.40 4.81
CA ARG A 306 -1.37 15.08 3.58
C ARG A 306 -1.50 14.18 2.36
N ARG A 307 -1.03 12.94 2.45
CA ARG A 307 -1.14 11.95 1.36
C ARG A 307 -2.60 11.64 1.01
N SER A 308 -3.48 11.55 2.02
CA SER A 308 -4.91 11.34 1.78
C SER A 308 -5.56 12.51 1.05
N PHE A 309 -5.22 13.76 1.40
CA PHE A 309 -5.73 14.92 0.68
C PHE A 309 -5.23 14.94 -0.76
N TRP A 310 -3.93 14.70 -0.96
CA TRP A 310 -3.35 14.63 -2.30
C TRP A 310 -4.00 13.51 -3.14
N LEU A 311 -4.21 12.32 -2.60
CA LEU A 311 -4.90 11.22 -3.30
C LEU A 311 -6.35 11.57 -3.65
N ALA A 312 -7.06 12.27 -2.75
CA ALA A 312 -8.40 12.76 -3.01
C ALA A 312 -8.43 13.79 -4.15
N GLU A 313 -7.45 14.68 -4.23
CA GLU A 313 -7.26 15.61 -5.35
C GLU A 313 -6.99 14.88 -6.67
N GLN A 314 -6.36 13.70 -6.63
CA GLN A 314 -6.19 12.80 -7.79
C GLN A 314 -7.45 11.97 -8.11
N GLY A 315 -8.58 12.22 -7.44
CA GLY A 315 -9.86 11.55 -7.70
C GLY A 315 -10.02 10.17 -7.05
N TYR A 316 -9.17 9.82 -6.08
CA TYR A 316 -9.33 8.59 -5.31
C TYR A 316 -10.23 8.79 -4.10
N HIS A 317 -10.99 7.75 -3.75
CA HIS A 317 -11.60 7.62 -2.45
C HIS A 317 -10.58 7.00 -1.49
N VAL A 318 -10.25 7.71 -0.42
CA VAL A 318 -9.20 7.32 0.53
C VAL A 318 -9.81 6.76 1.81
N ASP A 319 -9.22 5.67 2.30
CA ASP A 319 -9.56 5.03 3.57
C ASP A 319 -8.29 4.62 4.31
N PHE A 320 -8.43 4.30 5.59
CA PHE A 320 -7.35 3.76 6.41
C PHE A 320 -7.74 2.38 6.96
N ALA A 321 -6.79 1.47 6.98
CA ALA A 321 -6.88 0.24 7.75
C ALA A 321 -5.70 0.16 8.72
N CYS A 322 -5.75 -0.79 9.65
CA CYS A 322 -4.63 -1.06 10.54
C CYS A 322 -4.37 -2.57 10.62
N ILE A 323 -3.10 -2.95 10.75
CA ILE A 323 -2.71 -4.27 11.23
C ILE A 323 -2.52 -4.23 12.77
N PRO A 324 -2.42 -5.37 13.47
CA PRO A 324 -2.13 -5.37 14.91
C PRO A 324 -0.82 -4.62 15.24
N SER A 325 -0.86 -3.74 16.24
CA SER A 325 0.31 -2.92 16.65
C SER A 325 1.45 -3.74 17.26
N GLU A 326 1.14 -4.95 17.70
CA GLU A 326 2.09 -5.94 18.21
C GLU A 326 3.04 -6.41 17.10
N ILE A 327 2.56 -6.46 15.84
CA ILE A 327 3.35 -6.81 14.67
C ILE A 327 4.26 -5.66 14.28
N THR A 328 3.71 -4.45 14.24
CA THR A 328 4.48 -3.26 13.90
C THR A 328 3.89 -2.04 14.57
N PRO A 329 4.68 -1.20 15.24
CA PRO A 329 4.14 0.03 15.85
C PRO A 329 3.54 1.00 14.82
N MET A 330 4.06 1.00 13.59
CA MET A 330 3.57 1.81 12.47
C MET A 330 2.57 1.01 11.64
N ASN A 331 1.45 0.65 12.25
CA ASN A 331 0.51 -0.35 11.75
C ASN A 331 -0.56 0.16 10.78
N ARG A 332 -0.51 1.42 10.35
CA ARG A 332 -1.57 2.02 9.53
C ARG A 332 -1.32 1.80 8.05
N ILE A 333 -2.32 1.27 7.36
CA ILE A 333 -2.37 1.14 5.91
C ILE A 333 -3.18 2.32 5.35
N LEU A 334 -2.58 3.09 4.46
CA LEU A 334 -3.28 4.07 3.63
C LEU A 334 -3.80 3.34 2.39
N ILE A 335 -5.11 3.42 2.12
CA ILE A 335 -5.78 2.74 1.02
C ILE A 335 -6.47 3.79 0.16
N ALA A 336 -6.37 3.68 -1.15
CA ALA A 336 -7.09 4.54 -2.08
C ALA A 336 -7.66 3.72 -3.23
N GLU A 337 -8.88 4.03 -3.66
CA GLU A 337 -9.53 3.39 -4.80
C GLU A 337 -10.17 4.43 -5.72
N LYS A 338 -10.07 4.23 -7.04
CA LYS A 338 -10.88 4.99 -8.00
C LYS A 338 -12.30 4.44 -7.91
N ARG A 339 -13.25 5.24 -7.44
CA ARG A 339 -14.67 4.88 -7.63
C ARG A 339 -14.94 4.88 -9.12
N LYS A 340 -15.55 3.79 -9.63
CA LYS A 340 -16.26 3.91 -10.90
C LYS A 340 -17.24 5.07 -10.71
N MET A 341 -17.13 6.12 -11.51
CA MET A 341 -18.18 7.12 -11.55
C MET A 341 -19.46 6.37 -11.89
N ASP A 342 -20.32 6.17 -10.88
CA ASP A 342 -21.66 5.70 -11.14
C ASP A 342 -22.26 6.69 -12.12
N LYS A 343 -22.79 6.18 -13.24
CA LYS A 343 -23.40 6.98 -14.31
C LYS A 343 -24.48 7.95 -13.79
N TYR A 344 -24.91 7.78 -12.53
CA TYR A 344 -25.84 8.63 -11.80
C TYR A 344 -25.38 10.10 -11.64
N THR A 345 -24.08 10.39 -11.47
CA THR A 345 -23.65 11.79 -11.25
C THR A 345 -23.55 12.59 -12.56
N ALA A 346 -23.47 11.92 -13.71
CA ALA A 346 -23.46 12.59 -15.02
C ALA A 346 -24.84 13.11 -15.44
N GLN A 347 -25.92 12.60 -14.84
CA GLN A 347 -27.29 13.01 -15.15
C GLN A 347 -27.79 14.21 -14.32
N ASN A 348 -27.15 14.49 -13.18
CA ASN A 348 -27.49 15.64 -12.32
C ASN A 348 -26.64 16.89 -12.56
N LYS A 349 -25.87 16.93 -13.66
CA LYS A 349 -25.11 18.10 -14.12
C LYS A 349 -25.66 18.71 -15.43
N ARG A 350 -26.89 18.38 -15.81
CA ARG A 350 -27.58 19.01 -16.95
C ARG A 350 -28.72 19.89 -16.50
#